data_AF-A0A160TYR5-F1
#
_entry.id   AF-A0A160TYR5-F1
#
_cell.length_a   1.000
_cell.length_b   1.000
_cell.length_c   1.000
_cell.angle_alpha   90.00
_cell.angle_beta   90.00
_cell.angle_gamma   90.00
#
_symmetry.space_group_name_H-M   'P 1'
#
loop_
_entity.id
_entity.type
_entity.pdbx_description
1 polymer ?
#
loop_
_entity_poly.entity_id
_entity_poly.type
_entity_poly.pdbx_seq_one_letter_code
_entity_poly.pdbx_strand_id
1 'polypeptide(L)'
;MRRALGLGRLPCPPFLARWQLRQLTRFLAQAEPLLRRLILLMAADLGALATRPRGEPAARVAPSQKPPNRPLFPQPHFRLCEAAPGQTPRTPPPKRFRTGPRIRRLDVETPVDLSDYPADPHDILPATRQVRRLLALEDALENLPRYVEAMRRLLAGPRPVIARALPPAFCRLPVTQAEQATLTELHEAAVRENPDTS
;
A
#
# COMPACT_ATOMS: atom_id res chain seq x y z
N MET A 1 24.37 -2.50 -15.28
CA MET A 1 23.27 -3.35 -14.73
C MET A 1 21.93 -3.19 -15.45
N ARG A 2 21.52 -1.99 -15.90
CA ARG A 2 20.20 -1.76 -16.52
C ARG A 2 19.87 -2.67 -17.73
N ARG A 3 20.87 -2.99 -18.57
CA ARG A 3 20.69 -3.89 -19.74
C ARG A 3 20.43 -5.36 -19.37
N ALA A 4 20.94 -5.83 -18.22
CA ALA A 4 20.80 -7.23 -17.80
C ALA A 4 19.42 -7.55 -17.20
N LEU A 5 18.69 -6.53 -16.72
CA LEU A 5 17.39 -6.68 -16.09
C LEU A 5 16.22 -6.63 -17.08
N GLY A 6 16.49 -6.75 -18.39
CA GLY A 6 15.45 -6.63 -19.43
C GLY A 6 14.80 -5.24 -19.51
N LEU A 7 15.41 -4.22 -18.89
CA LEU A 7 14.94 -2.82 -18.94
C LEU A 7 15.37 -2.18 -20.27
N GLY A 8 14.93 -2.77 -21.37
CA GLY A 8 15.08 -2.20 -22.70
C GLY A 8 14.26 -0.92 -22.89
N ARG A 9 14.45 -0.25 -24.03
CA ARG A 9 13.68 0.93 -24.45
C ARG A 9 12.17 0.65 -24.69
N LEU A 10 11.75 -0.60 -24.62
CA LEU A 10 10.37 -1.02 -24.81
C LEU A 10 9.61 -1.04 -23.48
N PRO A 11 8.34 -0.60 -23.45
CA PRO A 11 7.52 -0.52 -22.24
C PRO A 11 6.99 -1.91 -21.82
N CYS A 12 7.88 -2.89 -21.68
CA CYS A 12 7.54 -4.24 -21.28
C CYS A 12 7.77 -4.42 -19.77
N PRO A 13 6.88 -5.13 -19.06
CA PRO A 13 7.16 -5.51 -17.67
C PRO A 13 8.43 -6.38 -17.63
N PRO A 14 9.41 -6.10 -16.76
CA PRO A 14 10.61 -6.91 -16.68
C PRO A 14 10.26 -8.31 -16.17
N PHE A 15 10.83 -9.31 -16.82
CA PHE A 15 10.78 -10.70 -16.40
C PHE A 15 12.18 -11.18 -16.06
N LEU A 16 12.30 -11.99 -15.02
CA LEU A 16 13.57 -12.57 -14.57
C LEU A 16 13.36 -14.05 -14.25
N ALA A 17 14.44 -14.83 -14.36
CA ALA A 17 14.43 -16.20 -13.87
C ALA A 17 14.17 -16.22 -12.35
N ARG A 18 13.49 -17.27 -11.86
CA ARG A 18 13.15 -17.42 -10.43
C ARG A 18 14.37 -17.33 -9.53
N TRP A 19 15.51 -17.89 -9.92
CA TRP A 19 16.76 -17.78 -9.15
C TRP A 19 17.26 -16.33 -9.05
N GLN A 20 17.23 -15.57 -10.15
CA GLN A 20 17.62 -14.16 -10.19
C GLN A 20 16.67 -13.32 -9.33
N LEU A 21 15.36 -13.59 -9.42
CA LEU A 21 14.36 -12.91 -8.62
C LEU A 21 14.57 -13.16 -7.12
N ARG A 22 14.92 -14.39 -6.73
CA ARG A 22 15.25 -14.75 -5.33
C ARG A 22 16.50 -14.00 -4.86
N GLN A 23 17.57 -13.99 -5.65
CA GLN A 23 18.80 -13.26 -5.32
C GLN A 23 18.55 -11.77 -5.16
N LEU A 24 17.85 -11.16 -6.12
CA LEU A 24 17.53 -9.74 -6.10
C LEU A 24 16.60 -9.40 -4.92
N THR A 25 15.66 -10.29 -4.58
CA THR A 25 14.81 -10.11 -3.39
C THR A 25 15.63 -10.15 -2.10
N ARG A 26 16.60 -11.08 -1.98
CA ARG A 26 17.52 -11.15 -0.83
C ARG A 26 18.38 -9.90 -0.71
N PHE A 27 18.93 -9.42 -1.82
CA PHE A 27 19.70 -8.18 -1.87
C PHE A 27 18.86 -6.99 -1.41
N LEU A 28 17.65 -6.81 -1.98
CA LEU A 28 16.75 -5.71 -1.58
C LEU A 28 16.34 -5.78 -0.10
N ALA A 29 16.15 -6.99 0.43
CA ALA A 29 15.83 -7.19 1.84
C ALA A 29 16.96 -6.71 2.77
N GLN A 30 18.21 -6.74 2.32
CA GLN A 30 19.37 -6.26 3.08
C GLN A 30 19.67 -4.77 2.80
N ALA A 31 19.66 -4.35 1.53
CA ALA A 31 20.07 -3.01 1.14
C ALA A 31 19.07 -1.91 1.58
N GLU A 32 17.77 -2.18 1.47
CA GLU A 32 16.74 -1.20 1.83
C GLU A 32 16.77 -0.76 3.31
N PRO A 33 16.79 -1.67 4.31
CA PRO A 33 16.84 -1.25 5.71
C PRO A 33 18.15 -0.54 6.05
N LEU A 34 19.28 -0.92 5.45
CA LEU A 34 20.55 -0.22 5.63
C LEU A 34 20.46 1.21 5.13
N LEU A 35 19.92 1.43 3.93
CA LEU A 35 19.76 2.79 3.39
C LEU A 35 18.80 3.62 4.24
N ARG A 36 17.68 3.05 4.71
CA ARG A 36 16.77 3.74 5.64
C ARG A 36 17.47 4.16 6.92
N ARG A 37 18.27 3.26 7.51
CA ARG A 37 19.02 3.53 8.73
C ARG A 37 20.06 4.63 8.51
N LEU A 38 20.78 4.60 7.40
CA LEU A 38 21.74 5.64 7.03
C LEU A 38 21.05 7.01 6.91
N ILE A 39 19.93 7.07 6.17
CA ILE A 39 19.12 8.29 6.03
C ILE A 39 18.62 8.80 7.39
N LEU A 40 18.17 7.89 8.27
CA LEU A 40 17.71 8.23 9.61
C LEU A 40 18.84 8.80 10.48
N LEU A 41 20.03 8.18 10.45
CA LEU A 41 21.19 8.65 11.22
C LEU A 41 21.62 10.04 10.75
N MET A 42 21.78 10.24 9.44
CA MET A 42 22.10 11.58 8.90
C MET A 42 21.02 12.62 9.24
N ALA A 43 19.74 12.22 9.21
CA ALA A 43 18.65 13.10 9.60
C ALA A 43 18.68 13.44 11.10
N ALA A 44 19.07 12.49 11.96
CA ALA A 44 19.21 12.69 13.38
C ALA A 44 20.40 13.62 13.71
N ASP A 45 21.54 13.42 13.04
CA ASP A 45 22.74 14.25 13.20
C ASP A 45 22.48 15.72 12.83
N LEU A 46 21.67 15.95 11.79
CA LEU A 46 21.30 17.30 11.34
C LEU A 46 20.11 17.91 12.11
N GLY A 47 19.48 17.15 13.01
CA GLY A 47 18.30 17.57 13.78
C GLY A 47 17.00 17.70 12.96
N ALA A 48 15.87 17.76 13.68
CA ALA A 48 14.55 17.86 13.08
C ALA A 48 14.32 19.21 12.36
N LEU A 49 13.74 19.16 11.15
CA LEU A 49 13.28 20.35 10.44
C LEU A 49 11.80 20.59 10.75
N ALA A 50 11.41 21.84 10.96
CA ALA A 50 10.02 22.21 11.14
C ALA A 50 9.15 21.54 10.06
N THR A 51 8.12 20.82 10.49
CA THR A 51 7.13 20.30 9.55
C THR A 51 6.50 21.47 8.83
N ARG A 52 6.59 21.48 7.48
CA ARG A 52 5.78 22.39 6.68
C ARG A 52 4.33 22.19 7.14
N PRO A 53 3.61 23.26 7.54
CA PRO A 53 2.23 23.11 7.95
C PRO A 53 1.51 22.42 6.80
N ARG A 54 0.98 21.23 7.08
CA ARG A 54 0.03 20.59 6.20
C ARG A 54 -1.14 21.55 6.23
N GLY A 55 -1.21 22.41 5.21
CA GLY A 55 -2.30 23.38 5.08
C GLY A 55 -3.59 22.68 5.43
N GLU A 56 -4.41 23.33 6.24
CA GLU A 56 -5.75 22.90 6.59
C GLU A 56 -6.40 22.27 5.35
N PRO A 57 -7.19 21.19 5.49
CA PRO A 57 -7.89 20.61 4.36
C PRO A 57 -8.81 21.68 3.78
N ALA A 58 -8.29 22.48 2.86
CA ALA A 58 -9.03 23.47 2.12
C ALA A 58 -10.22 22.72 1.54
N ALA A 59 -11.40 23.25 1.81
CA ALA A 59 -12.66 22.74 1.32
C ALA A 59 -12.47 22.20 -0.10
N ARG A 60 -12.91 20.95 -0.33
CA ARG A 60 -12.77 20.25 -1.61
C ARG A 60 -13.36 21.10 -2.72
N VAL A 61 -12.56 21.99 -3.32
CA VAL A 61 -12.87 22.58 -4.61
C VAL A 61 -12.83 21.42 -5.58
N ALA A 62 -13.97 21.18 -6.25
CA ALA A 62 -14.10 20.11 -7.22
C ALA A 62 -12.90 20.14 -8.18
N PRO A 63 -12.17 19.02 -8.35
CA PRO A 63 -11.02 19.00 -9.24
C PRO A 63 -11.49 19.37 -10.65
N SER A 64 -10.88 20.40 -11.23
CA SER A 64 -11.09 20.71 -12.64
C SER A 64 -10.78 19.45 -13.47
N GLN A 65 -11.64 19.18 -14.44
CA GLN A 65 -11.75 17.91 -15.20
C GLN A 65 -10.56 17.63 -16.14
N LYS A 66 -9.36 18.15 -15.88
CA LYS A 66 -8.17 17.68 -16.58
C LYS A 66 -7.59 16.50 -15.81
N PRO A 67 -7.63 15.27 -16.37
CA PRO A 67 -6.91 14.18 -15.75
C PRO A 67 -5.44 14.61 -15.65
N PRO A 68 -4.80 14.50 -14.48
CA PRO A 68 -3.36 14.75 -14.41
C PRO A 68 -2.71 13.83 -15.44
N ASN A 69 -1.85 14.40 -16.29
CA ASN A 69 -1.06 13.67 -17.26
C ASN A 69 -0.07 12.79 -16.49
N ARG A 70 -0.59 11.67 -15.96
CA ARG A 70 0.20 10.72 -15.20
C ARG A 70 1.05 10.00 -16.22
N PRO A 71 2.38 10.01 -16.07
CA PRO A 71 3.21 9.21 -16.95
C PRO A 71 2.72 7.76 -16.90
N LEU A 72 2.68 7.10 -18.06
CA LEU A 72 2.25 5.70 -18.21
C LEU A 72 2.95 4.77 -17.21
N PHE A 73 4.15 5.16 -16.77
CA PHE A 73 4.88 4.54 -15.68
C PHE A 73 5.34 5.62 -14.68
N PRO A 74 4.75 5.72 -13.47
CA PRO A 74 5.25 6.62 -12.45
C PRO A 74 6.68 6.20 -12.05
N GLN A 75 7.57 7.19 -11.92
CA GLN A 75 8.91 6.97 -11.40
C GLN A 75 8.83 6.37 -9.99
N PRO A 76 9.52 5.25 -9.73
CA PRO A 76 9.49 4.63 -8.41
C PRO A 76 10.30 5.47 -7.41
N HIS A 77 9.67 5.87 -6.30
CA HIS A 77 10.34 6.59 -5.21
C HIS A 77 10.79 5.65 -4.09
N PHE A 78 11.84 6.00 -3.36
CA PHE A 78 12.25 5.24 -2.17
C PHE A 78 11.31 5.48 -0.99
N ARG A 79 10.93 4.41 -0.31
CA ARG A 79 10.05 4.47 0.87
C ARG A 79 10.90 4.62 2.13
N LEU A 80 10.82 5.79 2.76
CA LEU A 80 11.54 6.13 4.00
C LEU A 80 11.07 5.31 5.21
N CYS A 81 9.79 4.97 5.27
CA CYS A 81 9.22 4.12 6.30
C CYS A 81 8.74 2.80 5.70
N GLU A 82 8.79 1.73 6.48
CA GLU A 82 8.14 0.48 6.11
C GLU A 82 6.62 0.68 6.11
N ALA A 83 5.96 0.19 5.07
CA ALA A 83 4.51 0.14 5.08
C ALA A 83 4.11 -0.89 6.13
N ALA A 84 3.35 -0.46 7.15
CA ALA A 84 2.85 -1.36 8.18
C ALA A 84 2.17 -2.57 7.52
N PRO A 85 2.48 -3.81 7.93
CA PRO A 85 1.83 -4.99 7.39
C PRO A 85 0.32 -4.84 7.61
N GLY A 86 -0.46 -4.86 6.54
CA GLY A 86 -1.93 -4.74 6.58
C GLY A 86 -2.52 -3.38 6.17
N GLN A 87 -1.75 -2.29 6.09
CA GLN A 87 -2.28 -0.96 5.70
C GLN A 87 -2.32 -0.73 4.17
N THR A 88 -2.51 -1.77 3.38
CA THR A 88 -3.07 -1.54 2.05
C THR A 88 -4.58 -1.58 2.21
N PRO A 89 -5.31 -0.45 2.08
CA PRO A 89 -6.74 -0.49 1.88
C PRO A 89 -6.97 -1.19 0.53
N ARG A 90 -6.96 -2.52 0.55
CA ARG A 90 -7.51 -3.35 -0.51
C ARG A 90 -9.01 -3.26 -0.34
N THR A 91 -9.57 -2.11 -0.68
CA THR A 91 -10.97 -2.07 -1.06
C THR A 91 -11.05 -3.04 -2.23
N PRO A 92 -11.73 -4.19 -2.11
CA PRO A 92 -11.86 -5.10 -3.24
C PRO A 92 -12.45 -4.28 -4.39
N PRO A 93 -11.94 -4.43 -5.62
CA PRO A 93 -12.54 -3.74 -6.76
C PRO A 93 -14.03 -4.07 -6.77
N PRO A 94 -14.92 -3.10 -7.03
CA PRO A 94 -16.36 -3.34 -6.99
C PRO A 94 -16.69 -4.50 -7.92
N LYS A 95 -17.57 -5.40 -7.46
CA LYS A 95 -18.07 -6.53 -8.26
C LYS A 95 -18.70 -5.99 -9.53
N ARG A 96 -17.94 -5.95 -10.62
CA ARG A 96 -18.49 -5.66 -11.95
C ARG A 96 -19.27 -6.90 -12.36
N PHE A 97 -20.59 -6.89 -12.18
CA PHE A 97 -21.47 -7.82 -12.85
C PHE A 97 -21.25 -7.64 -14.36
N ARG A 98 -20.51 -8.57 -14.98
CA ARG A 98 -20.39 -8.62 -16.43
C ARG A 98 -21.71 -9.16 -16.97
N THR A 99 -22.68 -8.28 -17.18
CA THR A 99 -23.89 -8.56 -17.96
C THR A 99 -23.52 -8.51 -19.43
N GLY A 100 -22.94 -9.61 -19.91
CA GLY A 100 -22.66 -9.87 -21.32
C GLY A 100 -22.61 -11.39 -21.53
N PRO A 101 -22.84 -11.88 -22.76
CA PRO A 101 -22.88 -13.30 -23.03
C PRO A 101 -21.56 -13.93 -22.59
N ARG A 102 -21.62 -14.91 -21.68
CA ARG A 102 -20.48 -15.75 -21.32
C ARG A 102 -20.11 -16.52 -22.58
N ILE A 103 -19.06 -16.09 -23.27
CA ILE A 103 -18.38 -16.93 -24.26
C ILE A 103 -17.91 -18.16 -23.49
N ARG A 104 -18.67 -19.26 -23.57
CA ARG A 104 -18.16 -20.59 -23.25
C ARG A 104 -17.04 -20.82 -24.25
N ARG A 105 -15.79 -20.78 -23.77
CA ARG A 105 -14.62 -21.08 -24.59
C ARG A 105 -14.59 -22.60 -24.78
N LEU A 106 -14.36 -23.01 -26.01
CA LEU A 106 -14.09 -24.35 -26.53
C LEU A 106 -13.63 -25.33 -25.44
N ASP A 107 -14.52 -26.26 -25.12
CA ASP A 107 -14.48 -27.29 -24.08
C ASP A 107 -13.32 -28.29 -24.34
N VAL A 108 -12.44 -28.71 -23.43
CA VAL A 108 -12.36 -28.71 -21.96
C VAL A 108 -10.88 -28.52 -21.62
N GLU A 109 -10.50 -27.48 -20.86
CA GLU A 109 -9.19 -27.46 -20.22
C GLU A 109 -9.27 -28.42 -19.02
N THR A 110 -8.62 -29.58 -19.12
CA THR A 110 -8.30 -30.40 -17.94
C THR A 110 -7.71 -29.47 -16.88
N PRO A 111 -8.15 -29.51 -15.61
CA PRO A 111 -7.49 -28.74 -14.58
C PRO A 111 -6.03 -29.19 -14.58
N VAL A 112 -5.14 -28.29 -15.04
CA VAL A 112 -3.71 -28.57 -15.06
C VAL A 112 -3.31 -28.71 -13.61
N ASP A 113 -2.97 -29.93 -13.19
CA ASP A 113 -2.53 -30.15 -11.83
C ASP A 113 -1.21 -29.43 -11.66
N LEU A 114 -1.21 -28.38 -10.84
CA LEU A 114 -0.03 -27.56 -10.61
C LEU A 114 1.04 -28.33 -9.82
N SER A 115 0.70 -29.49 -9.24
CA SER A 115 1.69 -30.41 -8.67
C SER A 115 2.65 -30.96 -9.72
N ASP A 116 2.20 -31.10 -10.98
CA ASP A 116 2.97 -31.72 -12.06
C ASP A 116 4.05 -30.78 -12.62
N TYR A 117 3.98 -29.49 -12.28
CA TYR A 117 4.92 -28.46 -12.69
C TYR A 117 5.65 -27.91 -11.46
N PRO A 118 6.63 -28.66 -10.92
CA PRO A 118 7.44 -28.17 -9.81
C PRO A 118 8.18 -26.90 -10.22
N ALA A 119 8.32 -25.97 -9.29
CA ALA A 119 8.96 -24.68 -9.54
C ALA A 119 10.43 -24.83 -9.96
N ASP A 120 10.74 -24.57 -11.23
CA ASP A 120 12.10 -24.59 -11.76
C ASP A 120 12.82 -23.27 -11.40
N PRO A 121 14.10 -23.32 -10.98
CA PRO A 121 14.97 -22.15 -10.91
C PRO A 121 14.95 -21.24 -12.15
N HIS A 122 14.76 -21.79 -13.35
CA HIS A 122 14.77 -21.07 -14.62
C HIS A 122 13.41 -20.52 -15.03
N ASP A 123 12.36 -20.75 -14.24
CA ASP A 123 11.03 -20.20 -14.48
C ASP A 123 11.09 -18.68 -14.65
N ILE A 124 10.51 -18.19 -15.74
CA ILE A 124 10.45 -16.77 -16.06
C ILE A 124 9.29 -16.15 -15.30
N LEU A 125 9.58 -15.30 -14.31
CA LEU A 125 8.60 -14.67 -13.45
C LEU A 125 8.57 -13.14 -13.63
N PRO A 126 7.40 -12.49 -13.45
CA PRO A 126 7.31 -11.04 -13.50
C PRO A 126 8.08 -10.41 -12.33
N ALA A 127 9.02 -9.52 -12.66
CA ALA A 127 9.94 -8.87 -11.72
C ALA A 127 9.67 -7.37 -11.53
N THR A 128 8.52 -6.88 -12.03
CA THR A 128 8.15 -5.45 -12.02
C THR A 128 8.31 -4.79 -10.66
N ARG A 129 7.83 -5.43 -9.59
CA ARG A 129 7.87 -4.89 -8.23
C ARG A 129 9.31 -4.76 -7.74
N GLN A 130 10.12 -5.79 -7.94
CA GLN A 130 11.48 -5.84 -7.45
C GLN A 130 12.39 -4.89 -8.22
N VAL A 131 12.23 -4.80 -9.55
CA VAL A 131 12.95 -3.83 -10.38
C VAL A 131 12.59 -2.39 -10.00
N ARG A 132 11.30 -2.09 -9.75
CA ARG A 132 10.90 -0.77 -9.25
C ARG A 132 11.55 -0.42 -7.91
N ARG A 133 11.68 -1.39 -7.00
CA ARG A 133 12.37 -1.20 -5.72
C ARG A 133 13.87 -0.94 -5.91
N LEU A 134 14.50 -1.64 -6.85
CA LEU A 134 15.91 -1.41 -7.18
C LEU A 134 16.13 -0.01 -7.78
N LEU A 135 15.26 0.43 -8.71
CA LEU A 135 15.33 1.78 -9.27
C LEU A 135 15.08 2.85 -8.21
N ALA A 136 14.18 2.60 -7.26
CA ALA A 136 13.97 3.50 -6.13
C ALA A 136 15.21 3.59 -5.22
N LEU A 137 15.93 2.48 -5.00
CA LEU A 137 17.21 2.50 -4.27
C LEU A 137 18.27 3.32 -5.01
N GLU A 138 18.39 3.14 -6.32
CA GLU A 138 19.30 3.90 -7.18
C GLU A 138 19.00 5.41 -7.09
N ASP A 139 17.72 5.79 -7.23
CA ASP A 139 17.27 7.18 -7.08
C ASP A 139 17.56 7.75 -5.68
N ALA A 140 17.43 6.96 -4.62
CA ALA A 140 17.73 7.41 -3.26
C ALA A 140 19.23 7.64 -3.00
N LEU A 141 20.09 6.87 -3.65
CA LEU A 141 21.52 7.09 -3.60
C LEU A 141 21.93 8.33 -4.41
N GLU A 142 21.33 8.53 -5.59
CA GLU A 142 21.58 9.71 -6.44
C GLU A 142 21.06 11.01 -5.78
N ASN A 143 19.90 10.95 -5.11
CA ASN A 143 19.20 12.10 -4.55
C ASN A 143 19.11 12.08 -3.01
N LEU A 144 20.18 11.61 -2.36
CA LEU A 144 20.26 11.44 -0.90
C LEU A 144 19.81 12.66 -0.06
N PRO A 145 20.25 13.91 -0.32
CA PRO A 145 19.89 15.06 0.53
C PRO A 145 18.37 15.30 0.59
N ARG A 146 17.67 15.07 -0.52
CA ARG A 146 16.20 15.21 -0.60
C ARG A 146 15.49 14.22 0.35
N TYR A 147 16.00 13.00 0.43
CA TYR A 147 15.46 11.96 1.30
C TYR A 147 15.80 12.22 2.78
N VAL A 148 16.97 12.80 3.06
CA VAL A 148 17.34 13.26 4.41
C VAL A 148 16.43 14.37 4.88
N GLU A 149 16.21 15.41 4.08
CA GLU A 149 15.27 16.49 4.42
C GLU A 149 13.86 15.97 4.68
N ALA A 150 13.38 15.05 3.82
CA ALA A 150 12.08 14.42 4.01
C ALA A 150 12.02 13.64 5.33
N MET A 151 13.09 12.90 5.68
CA MET A 151 13.19 12.21 6.96
C MET A 151 13.23 13.18 8.15
N ARG A 152 13.98 14.27 8.06
CA ARG A 152 14.03 15.33 9.09
C ARG A 152 12.66 15.94 9.35
N ARG A 153 11.85 16.11 8.30
CA ARG A 153 10.45 16.56 8.41
C ARG A 153 9.56 15.48 9.05
N LEU A 154 9.77 14.21 8.74
CA LEU A 154 9.04 13.10 9.38
C LEU A 154 9.36 13.00 10.87
N LEU A 155 10.62 13.22 11.27
CA LEU A 155 11.04 13.24 12.66
C LEU A 155 10.38 14.38 13.46
N ALA A 156 10.14 15.52 12.83
CA ALA A 156 9.44 16.66 13.44
C ALA A 156 7.91 16.51 13.47
N GLY A 157 7.35 15.58 12.69
CA GLY A 157 5.91 15.39 12.62
C GLY A 157 5.33 14.89 13.94
N PRO A 158 4.07 15.25 14.26
CA PRO A 158 3.41 14.73 15.45
C PRO A 158 3.33 13.21 15.32
N ARG A 159 4.15 12.50 16.11
CA ARG A 159 4.00 11.05 16.25
C ARG A 159 2.63 10.83 16.90
N PRO A 160 1.72 10.05 16.32
CA PRO A 160 0.52 9.65 17.05
C PRO A 160 1.00 8.84 18.25
N VAL A 161 1.04 9.49 19.42
CA VAL A 161 1.74 8.99 20.62
C VAL A 161 1.27 7.59 20.98
N ILE A 162 0.00 7.30 20.77
CA ILE A 162 -0.60 5.98 20.64
C ILE A 162 -1.90 6.28 19.90
N ALA A 163 -2.05 5.88 18.64
CA ALA A 163 -3.40 5.67 18.14
C ALA A 163 -3.93 4.53 18.99
N ARG A 164 -4.80 4.83 19.97
CA ARG A 164 -5.43 3.87 20.88
C ARG A 164 -5.77 2.61 20.08
N ALA A 165 -4.97 1.57 20.26
CA ALA A 165 -5.25 0.22 19.77
C ALA A 165 -6.35 -0.42 20.63
N LEU A 166 -7.28 0.39 21.13
CA LEU A 166 -8.55 -0.11 21.61
C LEU A 166 -9.36 -0.33 20.34
N PRO A 167 -9.66 -1.58 19.94
CA PRO A 167 -10.72 -1.78 18.98
C PRO A 167 -11.95 -0.99 19.48
N PRO A 168 -12.74 -0.37 18.60
CA PRO A 168 -13.99 0.24 19.03
C PRO A 168 -14.73 -0.82 19.84
N ALA A 169 -14.99 -0.54 21.13
CA ALA A 169 -15.59 -1.51 22.05
C ALA A 169 -16.92 -2.07 21.52
N PHE A 170 -17.52 -1.38 20.55
CA PHE A 170 -18.68 -1.79 19.78
C PHE A 170 -18.42 -1.57 18.29
N CYS A 171 -18.00 -2.61 17.58
CA CYS A 171 -18.24 -2.70 16.16
C CYS A 171 -19.76 -2.87 15.98
N ARG A 172 -20.46 -1.84 15.50
CA ARG A 172 -21.87 -1.97 15.09
C ARG A 172 -21.94 -3.02 13.98
N LEU A 173 -22.34 -4.24 14.33
CA LEU A 173 -22.88 -5.18 13.34
C LEU A 173 -24.14 -4.53 12.75
N PRO A 174 -24.47 -4.77 11.46
CA PRO A 174 -25.74 -4.33 10.92
C PRO A 174 -26.85 -5.01 11.71
N VAL A 175 -27.47 -4.24 12.60
CA VAL A 175 -28.59 -4.67 13.43
C VAL A 175 -29.76 -4.96 12.49
N THR A 176 -30.34 -6.16 12.60
CA THR A 176 -31.53 -6.53 11.83
C THR A 176 -32.73 -5.71 12.31
N GLN A 177 -33.76 -5.53 11.47
CA GLN A 177 -34.94 -4.72 11.84
C GLN A 177 -35.63 -5.22 13.13
N ALA A 178 -35.63 -6.53 13.36
CA ALA A 178 -36.19 -7.13 14.58
C ALA A 178 -35.36 -6.77 15.82
N GLU A 179 -34.03 -6.83 15.73
CA GLU A 179 -33.13 -6.43 16.82
C GLU A 179 -33.24 -4.94 17.12
N GLN A 180 -33.48 -4.11 16.09
CA GLN A 180 -33.68 -2.68 16.25
C GLN A 180 -34.96 -2.36 17.04
N ALA A 181 -36.04 -3.11 16.80
CA ALA A 181 -37.30 -3.00 17.55
C ALA A 181 -37.10 -3.37 19.03
N THR A 182 -36.40 -4.47 19.31
CA THR A 182 -36.07 -4.84 20.70
C THR A 182 -35.17 -3.83 21.40
N LEU A 183 -34.20 -3.22 20.69
CA LEU A 183 -33.35 -2.19 21.26
C LEU A 183 -34.11 -0.89 21.53
N THR A 184 -35.08 -0.53 20.70
CA THR A 184 -35.97 0.61 20.97
C THR A 184 -36.87 0.35 22.16
N GLU A 185 -37.43 -0.85 22.29
CA GLU A 185 -38.25 -1.22 23.46
C GLU A 185 -37.44 -1.21 24.76
N LEU A 186 -36.21 -1.74 24.73
CA LEU A 186 -35.30 -1.70 25.88
C LEU A 186 -34.88 -0.26 26.22
N HIS A 187 -34.67 0.59 25.23
CA HIS A 187 -34.36 2.00 25.45
C HIS A 187 -35.54 2.73 26.08
N GLU A 188 -36.76 2.52 25.58
CA GLU A 188 -37.97 3.10 26.17
C GLU A 188 -38.21 2.63 27.60
N ALA A 189 -37.96 1.34 27.88
CA ALA A 189 -38.05 0.80 29.24
C ALA A 189 -37.01 1.45 30.17
N ALA A 190 -35.76 1.59 29.72
CA ALA A 190 -34.69 2.21 30.50
C ALA A 190 -34.94 3.71 30.78
N VAL A 191 -35.52 4.44 29.81
CA VAL A 191 -35.92 5.86 29.97
C VAL A 191 -37.09 6.00 30.95
N ARG A 192 -38.03 5.05 30.96
CA ARG A 192 -39.13 5.03 31.94
C ARG A 192 -38.63 4.74 33.36
N GLU A 193 -37.62 3.88 33.51
CA GLU A 193 -37.03 3.56 34.81
C GLU A 193 -36.12 4.67 35.35
N ASN A 194 -35.52 5.50 34.48
CA ASN A 194 -34.62 6.60 34.87
C ASN A 194 -35.02 7.93 34.17
N PRO A 195 -36.08 8.62 34.66
CA PRO A 195 -36.60 9.82 34.01
C PRO A 195 -35.62 11.01 33.99
N ASP A 196 -34.58 10.99 34.82
CA ASP A 196 -33.66 12.11 35.01
C ASP A 196 -32.53 12.19 33.95
N THR A 197 -32.57 11.38 32.89
CA THR A 197 -31.51 11.30 31.87
C THR A 197 -31.89 11.84 30.48
N SER A 198 -32.99 12.60 30.38
CA SER A 198 -33.38 13.30 29.14
C SER A 198 -32.73 14.68 28.99
#